data_AF-A0A9Q1BS00-F1
#
_entry.id   AF-A0A9Q1BS00-F1
#
_cell.length_a   1.000
_cell.length_b   1.000
_cell.length_c   1.000
_cell.angle_alpha   90.00
_cell.angle_beta   90.00
_cell.angle_gamma   90.00
#
_symmetry.space_group_name_H-M   'P 1'
#
loop_
_entity.id
_entity.type
_entity.pdbx_description
1 polymer ?
#
loop_
_entity_poly.entity_id
_entity_poly.type
_entity_poly.pdbx_seq_one_letter_code
_entity_poly.pdbx_strand_id
1 'polypeptide(L)'
;MPFNLDEFVASPSVEELDSLKKSEIVKVAKHYGIEFQTLMGKDEIKRYVLEYLVDESILPSTVLETAITVPTDNTFELKRLEMEMNKEIRLKEMEREMQKEKEEREMQMQREKEEREMQTEAREHELRLKQLEVGVIKGSDPKIGLDTGGFDVSKHVIFVPKFQEDNVEKFFNHFEKLGEQLK
;
A
#
# COMPACT_ATOMS: atom_id res chain seq x y z
N MET A 1 -35.66 26.38 37.17
CA MET A 1 -36.43 27.38 37.94
C MET A 1 -36.11 28.76 37.36
N PRO A 2 -37.04 29.72 37.34
CA PRO A 2 -36.71 31.09 36.94
C PRO A 2 -35.68 31.68 37.93
N PHE A 3 -34.66 32.36 37.42
CA PHE A 3 -33.69 33.06 38.25
C PHE A 3 -34.39 34.12 39.11
N ASN A 4 -34.12 34.12 40.41
CA ASN A 4 -34.64 35.10 41.36
C ASN A 4 -33.50 36.00 41.85
N LEU A 5 -33.61 37.30 41.54
CA LEU A 5 -32.58 38.28 41.88
C LEU A 5 -32.46 38.48 43.39
N ASP A 6 -33.57 38.49 44.12
CA ASP A 6 -33.57 38.73 45.57
C ASP A 6 -32.94 37.57 46.34
N GLU A 7 -33.11 36.34 45.83
CA GLU A 7 -32.52 35.12 46.39
C GLU A 7 -31.01 35.08 46.14
N PHE A 8 -30.58 35.45 44.93
CA PHE A 8 -29.16 35.56 44.58
C PHE A 8 -28.45 36.66 45.38
N VAL A 9 -29.08 37.82 45.60
CA VAL A 9 -28.50 38.89 46.41
C VAL A 9 -28.39 38.50 47.88
N ALA A 10 -29.32 37.65 48.37
CA ALA A 10 -29.29 37.12 49.74
C ALA A 10 -28.19 36.05 49.97
N SER A 11 -27.90 35.21 48.97
CA SER A 11 -26.83 34.20 49.02
C SER A 11 -26.14 34.05 47.66
N PRO A 12 -25.26 34.99 47.28
CA PRO A 12 -24.62 34.96 45.96
C PRO A 12 -23.66 33.79 45.85
N SER A 13 -23.78 33.01 44.77
CA SER A 13 -22.95 31.86 44.46
C SER A 13 -22.36 31.95 43.06
N VAL A 14 -21.13 31.47 42.90
CA VAL A 14 -20.41 31.43 41.62
C VAL A 14 -21.08 30.48 40.65
N GLU A 15 -21.53 29.32 41.13
CA GLU A 15 -22.17 28.30 40.30
C GLU A 15 -23.49 28.82 39.72
N GLU A 16 -24.22 29.60 40.51
CA GLU A 16 -25.44 30.25 40.06
C GLU A 16 -25.11 31.29 38.98
N LEU A 17 -24.14 32.19 39.24
CA LEU A 17 -23.71 33.22 38.30
C LEU A 17 -23.21 32.66 36.96
N ASP A 18 -22.54 31.49 36.98
CA ASP A 18 -22.08 30.77 35.80
C ASP A 18 -23.23 30.23 34.95
N SER A 19 -24.29 29.77 35.61
CA SER A 19 -25.48 29.22 34.97
C SER A 19 -26.43 30.28 34.40
N LEU A 20 -26.29 31.55 34.79
CA LEU A 20 -27.17 32.64 34.37
C LEU A 20 -27.05 33.00 32.89
N LYS A 21 -28.15 33.48 32.32
CA LYS A 21 -28.20 34.06 30.98
C LYS A 21 -27.71 35.51 30.99
N LYS A 22 -27.24 36.01 29.84
CA LYS A 22 -26.78 37.41 29.69
C LYS A 22 -27.80 38.44 30.21
N SER A 23 -29.09 38.20 29.97
CA SER A 23 -30.17 39.07 30.45
C SER A 23 -30.33 39.09 31.97
N GLU A 24 -29.97 38.01 32.66
CA GLU A 24 -30.05 37.89 34.12
C GLU A 24 -28.81 38.50 34.78
N ILE A 25 -27.62 38.26 34.22
CA ILE A 25 -26.37 38.90 34.65
C ILE A 25 -26.47 40.43 34.55
N VAL A 26 -27.10 40.95 33.50
CA VAL A 26 -27.38 42.39 33.34
C VAL A 26 -28.31 42.92 34.45
N LYS A 27 -29.28 42.13 34.93
CA LYS A 27 -30.16 42.54 36.04
C LYS A 27 -29.36 42.61 37.34
N VAL A 28 -28.50 41.63 37.59
CA VAL A 28 -27.59 41.61 38.75
C VAL A 28 -26.66 42.82 38.72
N ALA A 29 -26.00 43.08 37.59
CA ALA A 29 -25.13 44.23 37.42
C ALA A 29 -25.84 45.56 37.72
N LYS A 30 -27.08 45.74 37.21
CA LYS A 30 -27.89 46.93 37.49
C LYS A 30 -28.31 47.06 38.95
N HIS A 31 -28.59 45.94 39.63
CA HIS A 31 -28.97 45.94 41.05
C HIS A 31 -27.82 46.45 41.93
N TYR A 32 -26.60 46.02 41.65
CA TYR A 32 -25.40 46.48 42.33
C TYR A 32 -24.85 47.82 41.81
N GLY A 33 -25.53 48.46 40.84
CA GLY A 33 -25.11 49.76 40.30
C GLY A 33 -23.83 49.71 39.47
N ILE A 34 -23.45 48.54 38.95
CA ILE A 34 -22.23 48.36 38.17
C ILE A 34 -22.42 48.96 36.77
N GLU A 35 -21.55 49.90 36.40
CA GLU A 35 -21.54 50.49 35.06
C GLU A 35 -20.82 49.57 34.08
N PHE A 36 -21.49 49.20 32.99
CA PHE A 36 -20.91 48.40 31.90
C PHE A 36 -21.41 48.92 30.55
N GLN A 37 -20.65 48.67 29.49
CA GLN A 37 -21.07 49.03 28.14
C GLN A 37 -22.07 47.99 27.62
N THR A 38 -23.20 48.43 27.06
CA THR A 38 -24.27 47.52 26.58
C THR A 38 -23.85 46.59 25.45
N LEU A 39 -22.75 46.92 24.76
CA LEU A 39 -22.14 46.13 23.69
C LEU A 39 -21.24 44.99 24.21
N MET A 40 -20.90 44.97 25.50
CA MET A 40 -20.01 43.98 26.09
C MET A 40 -20.59 42.56 26.03
N GLY A 41 -19.70 41.58 25.93
CA GLY A 41 -20.00 40.16 25.91
C GLY A 41 -20.59 39.66 27.24
N LYS A 42 -21.19 38.45 27.24
CA LYS A 42 -21.72 37.83 28.46
C LYS A 42 -20.61 37.71 29.52
N ASP A 43 -19.44 37.25 29.11
CA ASP A 43 -18.30 36.96 30.01
C ASP A 43 -17.63 38.23 30.54
N GLU A 44 -17.62 39.31 29.75
CA GLU A 44 -17.10 40.61 30.17
C GLU A 44 -17.99 41.23 31.26
N ILE A 45 -19.30 41.27 31.05
CA ILE A 45 -20.26 41.78 32.06
C ILE A 45 -20.20 40.91 33.33
N LYS A 46 -20.09 39.58 33.16
CA LYS A 46 -19.93 38.64 34.27
C LYS A 46 -18.66 38.93 35.08
N ARG A 47 -17.55 39.28 34.42
CA ARG A 47 -16.29 39.62 35.09
C ARG A 47 -16.42 40.87 35.96
N TYR A 48 -17.06 41.92 35.46
CA TYR A 48 -17.33 43.13 36.26
C TYR A 48 -18.21 42.84 37.47
N VAL A 49 -19.23 42.00 37.31
CA VAL A 49 -20.08 41.55 38.43
C VAL A 49 -19.27 40.74 39.45
N LEU A 50 -18.41 39.83 38.99
CA LEU A 50 -17.53 39.04 39.87
C LEU A 50 -16.53 39.93 40.63
N GLU A 51 -15.92 40.89 39.96
CA GLU A 51 -14.97 41.84 40.55
C GLU A 51 -15.63 42.64 41.68
N TYR A 52 -16.81 43.21 41.42
CA TYR A 52 -17.58 43.94 42.43
C TYR A 52 -17.98 43.05 43.62
N LEU A 53 -18.44 41.82 43.38
CA LEU A 53 -18.82 40.88 44.44
C LEU A 53 -17.63 40.45 45.30
N VAL A 54 -16.41 40.40 44.74
CA VAL A 54 -15.19 40.14 45.51
C VAL A 54 -14.76 41.38 46.28
N ASP A 55 -14.85 42.57 45.69
CA ASP A 55 -14.47 43.84 46.33
C ASP A 55 -15.37 44.16 47.54
N GLU A 56 -16.67 43.91 47.44
CA GLU A 56 -17.63 44.02 48.55
C GLU A 56 -17.50 42.88 49.58
N SER A 57 -16.49 41.99 49.44
CA SER A 57 -16.26 40.82 50.30
C SER A 57 -17.45 39.85 50.38
N ILE A 58 -18.31 39.87 49.36
CA ILE A 58 -19.49 39.03 49.26
C ILE A 58 -19.10 37.62 48.78
N LEU A 59 -18.10 37.52 47.90
CA LEU A 59 -17.50 36.28 47.43
C LEU A 59 -16.00 36.22 47.77
N PRO A 60 -15.44 35.03 48.05
CA PRO A 60 -14.01 34.89 48.29
C PRO A 60 -13.19 35.17 47.02
N SER A 61 -12.04 35.81 47.16
CA SER A 61 -11.13 36.20 46.06
C SER A 61 -10.59 35.03 45.23
N THR A 62 -10.67 33.79 45.75
CA THR A 62 -10.32 32.55 45.05
C THR A 62 -11.12 32.32 43.77
N VAL A 63 -12.29 32.94 43.65
CA VAL A 63 -13.19 32.81 42.49
C VAL A 63 -12.68 33.58 41.27
N LEU A 64 -12.07 34.76 41.49
CA LEU A 64 -11.45 35.53 40.40
C LEU A 64 -10.26 34.78 39.81
N GLU A 65 -9.48 34.11 40.65
CA GLU A 65 -8.33 33.30 40.19
C GLU A 65 -8.76 32.15 39.28
N THR A 66 -9.90 31.51 39.56
CA THR A 66 -10.39 30.40 38.73
C THR A 66 -10.91 30.89 37.37
N ALA A 67 -11.59 32.04 37.32
CA ALA A 67 -12.11 32.62 36.08
C ALA A 67 -11.03 33.14 35.12
N ILE A 68 -9.82 33.45 35.62
CA ILE A 68 -8.68 33.90 34.81
C ILE A 68 -7.98 32.72 34.10
N THR A 69 -8.21 31.47 34.51
CA THR A 69 -7.48 30.29 33.99
C THR A 69 -7.95 29.77 32.63
N VAL A 70 -8.87 30.44 31.94
CA VAL A 70 -9.16 30.16 30.53
C VAL A 70 -8.68 31.36 29.70
N PRO A 71 -7.38 31.42 29.34
CA PRO A 71 -6.89 32.47 28.47
C PRO A 71 -7.40 32.21 27.05
N THR A 72 -8.10 33.19 26.51
CA THR A 72 -8.50 33.32 25.11
C THR A 72 -7.32 33.31 24.13
N ASP A 73 -6.08 33.44 24.60
CA ASP A 73 -4.84 33.34 23.80
C ASP A 73 -4.52 31.93 23.29
N ASN A 74 -4.91 30.88 24.03
CA ASN A 74 -4.63 29.50 23.63
C ASN A 74 -5.36 29.11 22.33
N THR A 75 -6.43 29.82 21.96
CA THR A 75 -7.19 29.52 20.73
C THR A 75 -6.39 29.75 19.45
N PHE A 76 -5.52 30.77 19.43
CA PHE A 76 -4.68 31.06 18.26
C PHE A 76 -3.50 30.08 18.15
N GLU A 77 -2.90 29.71 19.27
CA GLU A 77 -1.83 28.69 19.28
C GLU A 77 -2.35 27.30 18.92
N LEU A 78 -3.51 26.89 19.46
CA LEU A 78 -4.15 25.63 19.07
C LEU A 78 -4.46 25.61 17.58
N LYS A 79 -5.02 26.68 17.03
CA LYS A 79 -5.35 26.76 15.60
C LYS A 79 -4.11 26.74 14.71
N ARG A 80 -3.01 27.32 15.16
CA ARG A 80 -1.71 27.27 14.47
C ARG A 80 -1.14 25.86 14.48
N LEU A 81 -1.22 25.18 15.63
CA LEU A 81 -0.76 23.80 15.79
C LEU A 81 -1.60 22.81 14.97
N GLU A 82 -2.93 22.98 14.93
CA GLU A 82 -3.82 22.20 14.06
C GLU A 82 -3.46 22.38 12.57
N MET A 83 -3.17 23.61 12.16
CA MET A 83 -2.79 23.89 10.77
C MET A 83 -1.45 23.25 10.40
N GLU A 84 -0.49 23.20 11.33
CA GLU A 84 0.79 22.55 11.16
C GLU A 84 0.65 21.02 11.10
N MET A 85 -0.13 20.44 12.00
CA MET A 85 -0.47 19.01 11.99
C MET A 85 -1.19 18.60 10.69
N ASN A 86 -2.14 19.41 10.21
CA ASN A 86 -2.83 19.13 8.94
C ASN A 86 -1.90 19.20 7.73
N LYS A 87 -0.91 20.09 7.73
CA LYS A 87 0.13 20.12 6.68
C LYS A 87 1.01 18.87 6.74
N GLU A 88 1.43 18.48 7.94
CA GLU A 88 2.24 17.27 8.17
C GLU A 88 1.52 16.02 7.66
N ILE A 89 0.23 15.86 8.00
CA ILE A 89 -0.60 14.74 7.54
C ILE A 89 -0.65 14.72 6.01
N ARG A 90 -0.93 15.86 5.39
CA ARG A 90 -1.05 15.97 3.93
C ARG A 90 0.26 15.65 3.21
N LEU A 91 1.39 16.08 3.75
CA LEU A 91 2.71 15.75 3.20
C LEU A 91 2.98 14.25 3.30
N LYS A 92 2.68 13.64 4.45
CA LYS A 92 2.88 12.21 4.69
C LYS A 92 1.97 11.34 3.83
N GLU A 93 0.76 11.79 3.55
CA GLU A 93 -0.16 11.14 2.59
C GLU A 93 0.40 11.20 1.17
N MET A 94 0.85 12.37 0.73
CA MET A 94 1.45 12.56 -0.60
C MET A 94 2.72 11.70 -0.79
N GLU A 95 3.58 11.63 0.23
CA GLU A 95 4.78 10.78 0.20
C GLU A 95 4.41 9.29 0.08
N ARG A 96 3.38 8.85 0.82
CA ARG A 96 2.86 7.48 0.71
C ARG A 96 2.30 7.18 -0.67
N GLU A 97 1.60 8.14 -1.28
CA GLU A 97 1.04 7.98 -2.61
C GLU A 97 2.14 7.86 -3.67
N MET A 98 3.15 8.74 -3.63
CA MET A 98 4.32 8.64 -4.50
C MET A 98 5.08 7.34 -4.32
N GLN A 99 5.22 6.87 -3.08
CA GLN A 99 5.90 5.60 -2.80
C GLN A 99 5.14 4.42 -3.41
N LYS A 100 3.80 4.38 -3.26
CA LYS A 100 2.96 3.35 -3.89
C LYS A 100 3.03 3.41 -5.41
N GLU A 101 2.97 4.59 -6.00
CA GLU A 101 3.07 4.76 -7.45
C GLU A 101 4.43 4.26 -7.97
N LYS A 102 5.51 4.57 -7.25
CA LYS A 102 6.85 4.09 -7.58
C LYS A 102 6.94 2.56 -7.50
N GLU A 103 6.44 1.97 -6.42
CA GLU A 103 6.41 0.51 -6.23
C GLU A 103 5.57 -0.18 -7.32
N GLU A 104 4.41 0.39 -7.67
CA GLU A 104 3.56 -0.14 -8.73
C GLU A 104 4.25 -0.07 -10.10
N ARG A 105 4.94 1.04 -10.39
CA ARG A 105 5.72 1.22 -11.61
C ARG A 105 6.89 0.25 -11.69
N GLU A 106 7.61 0.03 -10.58
CA GLU A 106 8.68 -0.96 -10.51
C GLU A 106 8.14 -2.38 -10.73
N MET A 107 7.01 -2.73 -10.09
CA MET A 107 6.34 -4.02 -10.27
C MET A 107 5.87 -4.22 -11.72
N GLN A 108 5.37 -3.16 -12.37
CA GLN A 108 4.95 -3.21 -13.76
C GLN A 108 6.14 -3.42 -14.69
N MET A 109 7.25 -2.71 -14.48
CA MET A 109 8.48 -2.92 -15.27
C MET A 109 9.04 -4.34 -15.07
N GLN A 110 8.98 -4.87 -13.85
CA GLN A 110 9.42 -6.23 -13.56
C GLN A 110 8.55 -7.27 -14.29
N ARG A 111 7.22 -7.12 -14.24
CA ARG A 111 6.30 -7.99 -14.99
C ARG A 111 6.53 -7.93 -16.49
N GLU A 112 6.72 -6.73 -17.06
CA GLU A 112 7.00 -6.58 -18.49
C GLU A 112 8.33 -7.25 -18.87
N LYS A 113 9.35 -7.14 -18.02
CA LYS A 113 10.63 -7.81 -18.24
C LYS A 113 10.50 -9.33 -18.20
N GLU A 114 9.78 -9.87 -17.21
CA GLU A 114 9.51 -11.31 -17.09
C GLU A 114 8.70 -11.83 -18.27
N GLU A 115 7.71 -11.07 -18.76
CA GLU A 115 6.93 -11.44 -19.94
C GLU A 115 7.79 -11.48 -21.20
N ARG A 116 8.69 -10.49 -21.39
CA ARG A 116 9.64 -10.49 -22.50
C ARG A 116 10.59 -11.66 -22.42
N GLU A 117 11.11 -11.98 -21.24
CA GLU A 117 12.00 -13.12 -21.02
C GLU A 117 11.29 -14.45 -21.34
N MET A 118 10.08 -14.64 -20.81
CA MET A 118 9.25 -15.81 -21.11
C MET A 118 8.93 -15.91 -22.60
N GLN A 119 8.67 -14.80 -23.29
CA GLN A 119 8.43 -14.80 -24.73
C GLN A 119 9.71 -15.20 -25.52
N THR A 120 10.88 -14.73 -25.08
CA THR A 120 12.14 -15.15 -25.69
C THR A 120 12.43 -16.63 -25.48
N GLU A 121 12.26 -17.13 -24.25
CA GLU A 121 12.42 -18.55 -23.93
C GLU A 121 11.42 -19.42 -24.70
N ALA A 122 10.16 -19.00 -24.80
CA ALA A 122 9.15 -19.70 -25.57
C ALA A 122 9.52 -19.79 -27.06
N ARG A 123 10.04 -18.70 -27.64
CA ARG A 123 10.52 -18.69 -29.03
C ARG A 123 11.73 -19.60 -29.21
N GLU A 124 12.68 -19.58 -28.28
CA GLU A 124 13.84 -20.49 -28.32
C GLU A 124 13.42 -21.95 -28.21
N HIS A 125 12.48 -22.25 -27.31
CA HIS A 125 11.92 -23.59 -27.16
C HIS A 125 11.16 -24.04 -28.42
N GLU A 126 10.37 -23.14 -29.03
CA GLU A 126 9.69 -23.40 -30.30
C GLU A 126 10.69 -23.69 -31.43
N LEU A 127 11.76 -22.90 -31.55
CA LEU A 127 12.82 -23.12 -32.53
C LEU A 127 13.53 -24.46 -32.29
N ARG A 128 13.79 -24.83 -31.03
CA ARG A 128 14.38 -26.12 -30.65
C ARG A 128 13.48 -27.28 -31.05
N LEU A 129 12.17 -27.18 -30.81
CA LEU A 129 11.20 -28.19 -31.24
C LEU A 129 11.18 -28.33 -32.76
N LYS A 130 11.13 -27.21 -33.51
CA LYS A 130 11.18 -27.23 -34.98
C LYS A 130 12.48 -27.84 -35.51
N GLN A 131 13.63 -27.60 -34.88
CA GLN A 131 14.90 -28.23 -35.27
C GLN A 131 14.86 -29.75 -35.09
N LEU A 132 14.30 -30.24 -33.98
CA LEU A 132 14.11 -31.67 -33.74
C LEU A 132 13.12 -32.28 -34.74
N GLU A 133 12.03 -31.58 -35.05
CA GLU A 133 11.04 -32.01 -36.04
C GLU A 133 11.64 -32.08 -37.46
N VAL A 134 12.45 -31.10 -37.86
CA VAL A 134 13.21 -31.15 -39.13
C VAL A 134 14.23 -32.28 -39.14
N GLY A 135 14.85 -32.62 -38.00
CA GLY A 135 15.69 -33.81 -37.85
C GLY A 135 14.92 -35.12 -38.02
N VAL A 136 13.66 -35.17 -37.57
CA VAL A 136 12.75 -36.33 -37.71
C VAL A 136 12.19 -36.42 -39.14
N ILE A 137 11.91 -35.30 -39.81
CA ILE A 137 11.50 -35.27 -41.23
C ILE A 137 12.68 -35.65 -42.14
N LYS A 138 13.91 -35.24 -41.81
CA LYS A 138 15.13 -35.74 -42.47
C LYS A 138 15.44 -37.21 -42.15
N GLY A 139 14.76 -37.79 -41.16
CA GLY A 139 14.83 -39.20 -40.75
C GLY A 139 13.65 -40.06 -41.21
N SER A 140 12.77 -39.56 -42.09
CA SER A 140 11.70 -40.35 -42.71
C SER A 140 11.74 -40.22 -44.26
N ASP A 141 12.38 -41.23 -44.88
CA ASP A 141 12.81 -41.48 -46.28
C ASP A 141 11.85 -41.12 -47.45
N PRO A 142 12.29 -41.01 -48.74
CA PRO A 142 13.48 -41.63 -49.37
C PRO A 142 14.31 -40.77 -50.37
N LYS A 143 15.62 -41.07 -50.47
CA LYS A 143 16.61 -40.57 -51.47
C LYS A 143 17.01 -39.09 -51.32
N ILE A 144 18.23 -38.86 -50.85
CA ILE A 144 19.29 -38.03 -51.48
C ILE A 144 20.53 -38.14 -50.58
N GLY A 145 21.65 -38.45 -51.21
CA GLY A 145 22.93 -38.70 -50.54
C GLY A 145 23.37 -37.52 -49.68
N LEU A 146 23.75 -37.84 -48.45
CA LEU A 146 24.77 -37.11 -47.73
C LEU A 146 25.78 -38.12 -47.22
N ASP A 147 27.01 -37.87 -47.64
CA ASP A 147 28.22 -38.67 -47.50
C ASP A 147 28.67 -38.72 -46.03
N THR A 148 27.89 -39.37 -45.18
CA THR A 148 28.46 -40.01 -44.00
C THR A 148 28.87 -41.40 -44.46
N GLY A 149 30.15 -41.75 -44.29
CA GLY A 149 30.72 -43.06 -44.60
C GLY A 149 30.11 -44.18 -43.76
N GLY A 150 28.80 -44.34 -43.85
CA GLY A 150 27.98 -45.32 -43.18
C GLY A 150 28.01 -46.62 -43.98
N PHE A 151 28.37 -47.69 -43.28
CA PHE A 151 28.37 -49.04 -43.80
C PHE A 151 26.96 -49.40 -44.31
N ASP A 152 26.80 -49.45 -45.64
CA ASP A 152 25.54 -49.80 -46.28
C ASP A 152 25.36 -51.32 -46.23
N VAL A 153 24.63 -51.79 -45.22
CA VAL A 153 24.35 -53.21 -44.99
C VAL A 153 23.73 -53.86 -46.24
N SER A 154 22.86 -53.14 -46.96
CA SER A 154 22.17 -53.68 -48.14
C SER A 154 23.15 -53.99 -49.28
N LYS A 155 24.20 -53.18 -49.44
CA LYS A 155 25.28 -53.42 -50.41
C LYS A 155 26.23 -54.54 -49.99
N HIS A 156 26.25 -54.92 -48.71
CA HIS A 156 27.15 -55.94 -48.21
C HIS A 156 26.45 -57.30 -48.01
N VAL A 157 25.13 -57.32 -47.88
CA VAL A 157 24.32 -58.55 -47.82
C VAL A 157 24.49 -59.42 -49.07
N ILE A 158 24.78 -58.83 -50.25
CA ILE A 158 25.06 -59.60 -51.47
C ILE A 158 26.32 -60.48 -51.39
N PHE A 159 27.24 -60.18 -50.48
CA PHE A 159 28.46 -60.98 -50.26
C PHE A 159 28.21 -62.17 -49.33
N VAL A 160 27.06 -62.21 -48.68
CA VAL A 160 26.63 -63.40 -47.92
C VAL A 160 26.20 -64.45 -48.95
N PRO A 161 26.79 -65.66 -48.95
CA PRO A 161 26.36 -66.72 -49.85
C PRO A 161 24.84 -66.97 -49.72
N LYS A 162 24.19 -67.44 -50.78
CA LYS A 162 22.76 -67.74 -50.67
C LYS A 162 22.57 -69.00 -49.82
N PHE A 163 21.78 -68.91 -48.76
CA PHE A 163 21.42 -70.06 -47.94
C PHE A 163 20.50 -71.00 -48.71
N GLN A 164 20.78 -72.30 -48.64
CA GLN A 164 19.94 -73.36 -49.19
C GLN A 164 19.74 -74.42 -48.10
N GLU A 165 18.48 -74.73 -47.76
CA GLU A 165 18.14 -75.69 -46.70
C GLU A 165 18.63 -77.11 -47.01
N ASP A 166 18.72 -77.45 -48.30
CA ASP A 166 19.14 -78.77 -48.78
C ASP A 166 20.62 -79.06 -48.48
N ASN A 167 21.44 -78.04 -48.19
CA ASN A 167 22.87 -78.20 -47.98
C ASN A 167 23.46 -77.12 -47.05
N VAL A 168 22.98 -77.14 -45.81
CA VAL A 168 23.34 -76.18 -44.75
C VAL A 168 24.84 -76.14 -44.46
N GLU A 169 25.51 -77.29 -44.40
CA GLU A 169 26.94 -77.38 -44.07
C GLU A 169 27.84 -76.67 -45.11
N LYS A 170 27.46 -76.69 -46.38
CA LYS A 170 28.22 -76.02 -47.45
C LYS A 170 28.13 -74.50 -47.34
N PHE A 171 26.98 -73.96 -46.90
CA PHE A 171 26.81 -72.53 -46.65
C PHE A 171 27.71 -72.06 -45.50
N PHE A 172 27.71 -72.77 -44.37
CA PHE A 172 28.55 -72.41 -43.22
C PHE A 172 30.04 -72.46 -43.54
N ASN A 173 30.52 -73.51 -44.22
CA ASN A 173 31.92 -73.60 -44.66
C ASN A 173 32.33 -72.42 -45.57
N HIS A 174 31.43 -71.95 -46.44
CA HIS A 174 31.71 -70.82 -47.33
C HIS A 174 31.73 -69.49 -46.56
N PHE A 175 30.82 -69.35 -45.60
CA PHE A 175 30.74 -68.17 -44.74
C PHE A 175 31.93 -68.05 -43.79
N GLU A 176 32.34 -69.15 -43.14
CA GLU A 176 33.54 -69.18 -42.28
C GLU A 176 34.80 -68.80 -43.05
N LYS A 177 34.97 -69.33 -44.27
CA LYS A 177 36.09 -68.98 -45.15
C LYS A 177 36.11 -67.50 -45.52
N LEU A 178 34.95 -66.89 -45.76
CA LEU A 178 34.86 -65.44 -46.01
C LEU A 178 35.21 -64.63 -44.77
N GLY A 179 34.81 -65.09 -43.57
CA GLY A 179 35.18 -64.47 -42.30
C GLY A 179 36.68 -64.52 -42.00
N GLU A 180 37.35 -65.63 -42.33
CA GLU A 180 38.81 -65.75 -42.18
C GLU A 180 39.59 -64.85 -43.16
N GLN A 181 39.07 -64.60 -44.36
CA GLN A 181 39.70 -63.73 -45.36
C GLN A 181 39.60 -62.24 -45.06
N LEU A 182 38.71 -61.84 -44.15
CA LEU A 182 38.47 -60.44 -43.74
C LEU A 182 39.20 -60.05 -42.44
N LYS A 183 40.08 -60.92 -41.95
CA LYS A 183 40.81 -60.77 -40.68
C LYS A 183 42.18 -60.12 -40.85
#